data_AF-A0A7W8V3F9-F1
#
_entry.id   AF-A0A7W8V3F9-F1
#
_cell.length_a   1.000
_cell.length_b   1.000
_cell.length_c   1.000
_cell.angle_alpha   90.00
_cell.angle_beta   90.00
_cell.angle_gamma   90.00
#
_symmetry.space_group_name_H-M   'P 1'
#
loop_
_entity.id
_entity.type
_entity.pdbx_description
1 polymer ?
#
loop_
_entity_poly.entity_id
_entity_poly.type
_entity_poly.pdbx_seq_one_letter_code
_entity_poly.pdbx_strand_id
1 'polypeptide(L)'
;MTVSFSRPNPVGTDKAYDMCDSVRDCQTRNVTPHVARNVAHQDGSAIDGRASRHAGYGISQVKLKRIEEYSGWGKTIGRIRQTNYRGIKRVTSTSD
;
A
#
# COMPACT_ATOMS: atom_id res chain seq x y z
N MET A 1 9.75 1.56 20.44
CA MET A 1 10.70 0.58 19.85
C MET A 1 11.03 1.06 18.44
N THR A 2 12.25 1.55 18.22
CA THR A 2 12.71 1.98 16.89
C THR A 2 13.35 0.77 16.21
N VAL A 3 12.64 0.14 15.29
CA VAL A 3 13.18 -0.98 14.52
C VAL A 3 14.15 -0.40 13.49
N SER A 4 15.44 -0.65 13.67
CA SER A 4 16.48 -0.20 12.74
C SER A 4 16.62 -1.21 11.61
N PHE A 5 16.11 -0.88 10.42
CA PHE A 5 16.28 -1.70 9.23
C PHE A 5 17.58 -1.32 8.51
N SER A 6 18.36 -2.30 8.05
CA SER A 6 19.64 -2.09 7.37
C SER A 6 19.51 -1.45 5.98
N ARG A 7 18.28 -1.32 5.47
CA ARG A 7 17.93 -0.66 4.20
C ARG A 7 16.68 0.20 4.41
N PRO A 8 16.51 1.31 3.66
CA PRO A 8 15.28 2.11 3.66
C PRO A 8 14.07 1.21 3.43
N ASN A 9 13.13 1.20 4.38
CA ASN A 9 11.91 0.43 4.20
C ASN A 9 11.08 1.06 3.08
N PRO A 10 10.57 0.26 2.15
CA PRO A 10 9.71 0.77 1.11
C PRO A 10 8.32 1.05 1.65
N VAL A 11 7.77 2.24 1.34
CA VAL A 11 6.35 2.53 1.54
C VAL A 11 5.62 2.37 0.21
N GLY A 12 4.64 1.48 0.18
CA GLY A 12 3.78 1.28 -0.98
C GLY A 12 2.59 2.22 -0.94
N THR A 13 2.35 2.96 -2.02
CA THR A 13 1.20 3.87 -2.15
C THR A 13 0.62 3.82 -3.56
N ASP A 14 -0.62 4.29 -3.70
CA ASP A 14 -1.28 4.38 -4.98
C ASP A 14 -0.72 5.52 -5.86
N LYS A 15 -1.22 5.57 -7.10
CA LYS A 15 -0.78 6.48 -8.16
C LYS A 15 -1.08 7.96 -7.89
N ALA A 16 -2.06 8.28 -7.04
CA ALA A 16 -2.37 9.66 -6.66
C ALA A 16 -1.31 10.26 -5.73
N TYR A 17 -0.47 9.43 -5.11
CA TYR A 17 0.67 9.86 -4.30
C TYR A 17 1.94 10.11 -5.12
N ASP A 18 1.89 9.98 -6.45
CA ASP A 18 2.98 10.36 -7.35
C ASP A 18 3.02 11.89 -7.53
N MET A 19 3.30 12.57 -6.41
CA MET A 19 3.35 14.01 -6.26
C MET A 19 4.71 14.37 -5.67
N CYS A 20 5.31 15.49 -6.11
CA CYS A 20 6.64 15.90 -5.69
C CYS A 20 6.79 15.98 -4.17
N ASP A 21 5.81 16.55 -3.47
CA ASP A 21 5.84 16.71 -2.01
C ASP A 21 5.80 15.36 -1.29
N SER A 22 4.96 14.43 -1.75
CA SER A 22 4.86 13.06 -1.22
C SER A 22 6.19 12.30 -1.38
N VAL A 23 6.81 12.38 -2.55
CA VAL A 23 8.11 11.75 -2.83
C VAL A 23 9.22 12.37 -1.98
N ARG A 24 9.22 13.70 -1.83
CA ARG A 24 10.17 14.45 -1.01
C ARG A 24 10.05 14.09 0.48
N ASP A 25 8.83 13.94 0.99
CA ASP A 25 8.58 13.54 2.37
C ASP A 25 9.11 12.13 2.65
N CYS A 26 8.96 11.21 1.70
CA CYS A 26 9.55 9.87 1.81
C CYS A 26 11.08 9.92 1.88
N GLN A 27 11.71 10.71 1.00
CA GLN A 27 13.16 10.88 0.98
C GLN A 27 13.68 11.51 2.27
N THR A 28 12.98 12.53 2.80
CA THR A 28 13.33 13.20 4.06
C THR A 28 13.28 12.24 5.25
N ARG A 29 12.41 11.23 5.18
CA ARG A 29 12.26 10.18 6.21
C ARG A 29 13.14 8.96 5.99
N ASN A 30 14.04 8.98 4.99
CA ASN A 30 14.86 7.84 4.59
C ASN A 30 14.02 6.57 4.27
N VAL A 31 12.89 6.77 3.60
CA VAL A 31 11.95 5.73 3.16
C VAL A 31 11.96 5.69 1.64
N THR A 32 11.96 4.50 1.05
CA THR A 32 11.87 4.38 -0.42
C THR A 32 10.40 4.50 -0.85
N PRO A 33 10.02 5.51 -1.68
CA PRO A 33 8.66 5.61 -2.19
C PRO A 33 8.42 4.55 -3.28
N HIS A 34 7.71 3.47 -2.94
CA HIS A 34 7.18 2.49 -3.90
C HIS A 34 5.78 2.90 -4.36
N VAL A 35 5.68 4.14 -4.83
CA VAL A 35 4.48 4.76 -5.37
C VAL A 35 4.26 4.29 -6.80
N ALA A 36 3.02 4.02 -7.22
CA ALA A 36 2.74 3.73 -8.63
C ALA A 36 2.96 4.97 -9.52
N ARG A 37 3.77 4.85 -10.58
CA ARG A 37 4.07 5.96 -11.51
C ARG A 37 2.82 6.47 -12.23
N ASN A 38 2.62 7.78 -12.17
CA ASN A 38 1.62 8.55 -12.88
C ASN A 38 2.21 9.31 -14.07
N VAL A 39 2.51 8.58 -15.14
CA VAL A 39 2.98 9.19 -16.41
C VAL A 39 1.91 10.02 -17.13
N ALA A 40 0.64 9.92 -16.72
CA ALA A 40 -0.47 10.67 -17.30
C ALA A 40 -0.74 11.98 -16.55
N HIS A 41 0.00 12.25 -15.47
CA HIS A 41 -0.07 13.52 -14.76
C HIS A 41 0.44 14.66 -15.65
N GLN A 42 -0.10 15.87 -15.47
CA GLN A 42 0.23 17.03 -16.31
C GLN A 42 1.72 17.35 -16.31
N ASP A 43 2.37 17.23 -15.15
CA ASP A 43 3.81 17.46 -14.96
C ASP A 43 4.65 16.18 -15.13
N GLY A 44 4.03 15.07 -15.57
CA GLY A 44 4.63 13.75 -15.54
C GLY A 44 4.77 13.18 -14.13
N SER A 45 5.52 12.08 -14.04
CA SER A 45 5.71 11.33 -12.80
C SER A 45 6.80 11.96 -11.92
N ALA A 46 6.54 12.14 -10.62
CA ALA A 46 7.50 12.63 -9.64
C ALA A 46 8.53 11.56 -9.23
N ILE A 47 8.26 10.29 -9.52
CA ILE A 47 9.20 9.19 -9.31
C ILE A 47 10.31 9.20 -10.38
N ASP A 48 11.55 9.37 -9.91
CA ASP A 48 12.77 9.27 -10.73
C ASP A 48 12.92 7.88 -11.38
N GLY A 49 13.39 7.86 -12.64
CA GLY A 49 13.74 6.64 -13.37
C GLY A 49 14.70 5.73 -12.60
N ARG A 50 15.62 6.29 -11.79
CA ARG A 50 16.52 5.50 -10.92
C ARG A 50 15.79 4.68 -9.87
N ALA A 51 14.64 5.14 -9.36
CA ALA A 51 13.82 4.38 -8.42
C ALA A 51 13.03 3.28 -9.14
N SER A 52 12.52 3.57 -10.34
CA SER A 52 11.68 2.64 -11.11
C SER A 52 12.42 1.56 -11.92
N ARG A 53 13.72 1.74 -12.19
CA ARG A 53 14.52 0.81 -13.04
C ARG A 53 14.74 -0.58 -12.43
N HIS A 54 14.60 -0.70 -11.11
CA HIS A 54 14.93 -1.92 -10.39
C HIS A 54 13.77 -2.93 -10.49
N ALA A 55 14.08 -4.20 -10.74
CA ALA A 55 13.08 -5.27 -10.81
C ALA A 55 12.20 -5.34 -9.54
N GLY A 56 12.78 -5.04 -8.37
CA GLY A 56 12.05 -4.97 -7.10
C GLY A 56 10.92 -3.94 -7.07
N TYR A 57 11.05 -2.84 -7.81
CA TYR A 57 9.99 -1.85 -7.96
C TYR A 57 8.79 -2.44 -8.71
N GLY A 58 9.02 -3.07 -9.87
CA GLY A 58 7.96 -3.73 -10.65
C GLY A 58 7.27 -4.86 -9.86
N ILE A 59 8.03 -5.68 -9.15
CA ILE A 59 7.48 -6.75 -8.29
C ILE A 59 6.60 -6.16 -7.17
N SER A 60 7.02 -5.05 -6.57
CA SER A 60 6.25 -4.40 -5.50
C SER A 60 4.91 -3.86 -6.03
N GLN A 61 4.90 -3.28 -7.23
CA GLN A 61 3.67 -2.79 -7.87
C GLN A 61 2.65 -3.91 -8.09
N VAL A 62 3.11 -5.08 -8.56
CA VAL A 62 2.23 -6.25 -8.73
C VAL A 62 1.67 -6.75 -7.39
N LYS A 63 2.50 -6.77 -6.35
CA LYS A 63 2.07 -7.19 -5.00
C LYS A 63 1.07 -6.22 -4.39
N LEU A 64 1.32 -4.91 -4.49
CA LEU A 64 0.43 -3.87 -3.97
C LEU A 64 -0.94 -3.94 -4.65
N LYS A 65 -0.97 -4.09 -5.98
CA LYS A 65 -2.23 -4.25 -6.72
C LYS A 65 -3.06 -5.43 -6.21
N ARG A 66 -2.44 -6.59 -5.99
CA ARG A 66 -3.13 -7.79 -5.48
C ARG A 66 -3.68 -7.61 -4.07
N ILE A 67 -2.90 -6.97 -3.20
CA ILE A 67 -3.31 -6.68 -1.82
C ILE A 67 -4.50 -5.70 -1.82
N GLU A 68 -4.42 -4.66 -2.65
CA GLU A 68 -5.45 -3.65 -2.77
C GLU A 68 -6.75 -4.22 -3.35
N GLU A 69 -6.66 -5.03 -4.41
CA GLU A 69 -7.81 -5.74 -4.97
C GLU A 69 -8.52 -6.58 -3.91
N TYR A 70 -7.79 -7.47 -3.22
CA TYR A 70 -8.38 -8.29 -2.15
C TYR A 70 -8.99 -7.43 -1.04
N SER A 71 -8.30 -6.36 -0.62
CA SER A 71 -8.82 -5.43 0.37
C SER A 71 -10.12 -4.76 -0.10
N GLY A 72 -10.18 -4.35 -1.37
CA GLY A 72 -11.35 -3.75 -2.01
C GLY A 72 -12.53 -4.73 -2.05
N TRP A 73 -12.32 -5.96 -2.54
CA TRP A 73 -13.34 -7.01 -2.53
C TRP A 73 -13.80 -7.35 -1.12
N GLY A 74 -12.89 -7.42 -0.16
CA GLY A 74 -13.20 -7.65 1.24
C GLY A 74 -14.04 -6.54 1.88
N LYS A 75 -13.76 -5.28 1.53
CA LYS A 75 -14.52 -4.11 2.00
C LYS A 75 -15.92 -4.03 1.38
N THR A 76 -16.05 -4.34 0.08
CA THR A 76 -17.31 -4.23 -0.65
C THR A 76 -18.20 -5.46 -0.47
N ILE A 77 -17.64 -6.66 -0.60
CA ILE A 77 -18.40 -7.92 -0.67
C ILE A 77 -18.07 -8.85 0.51
N GLY A 78 -16.80 -8.92 0.92
CA GLY A 78 -16.33 -9.87 1.94
C GLY A 78 -16.79 -9.59 3.37
N ARG A 79 -17.55 -8.50 3.59
CA ARG A 79 -18.10 -8.09 4.89
C ARG A 79 -17.04 -8.08 6.01
N ILE A 80 -15.80 -7.66 5.69
CA ILE A 80 -14.72 -7.55 6.69
C ILE A 80 -15.13 -6.71 7.91
N ARG A 81 -16.04 -5.75 7.72
CA ARG A 81 -16.56 -4.88 8.78
C ARG A 81 -17.68 -5.50 9.62
N GLN A 82 -18.33 -6.58 9.18
CA GLN A 82 -19.48 -7.16 9.89
C GLN A 82 -19.64 -8.66 9.63
N THR A 83 -19.73 -9.44 10.71
CA THR A 83 -19.98 -10.89 10.61
C THR A 83 -21.35 -11.22 9.99
N ASN A 84 -21.41 -12.34 9.25
CA ASN A 84 -22.64 -12.87 8.66
C ASN A 84 -23.60 -13.45 9.70
N TYR A 85 -23.11 -13.78 10.90
CA TYR A 85 -23.91 -14.42 11.92
C TYR A 85 -24.86 -13.43 12.60
N ARG A 86 -26.08 -13.90 12.86
CA ARG A 86 -27.09 -13.17 13.65
C ARG A 86 -27.19 -13.80 15.04
N GLY A 87 -27.14 -12.95 16.07
CA GLY A 87 -27.23 -13.31 17.49
C GLY A 87 -25.86 -13.44 18.17
N ILE A 88 -25.70 -12.85 19.36
CA ILE A 88 -24.42 -12.75 20.10
C ILE A 88 -23.78 -14.13 20.30
N LYS A 89 -24.58 -15.14 20.67
CA LYS A 89 -24.13 -16.53 20.87
C LYS A 89 -23.44 -17.16 19.65
N ARG A 90 -23.74 -16.71 18.42
CA ARG A 90 -23.12 -17.21 17.17
C ARG A 90 -21.92 -16.37 16.71
N VAL A 91 -21.73 -15.21 17.34
CA VAL A 91 -20.62 -14.28 17.04
C VAL A 91 -19.47 -14.49 18.03
N THR A 92 -19.78 -14.82 19.28
CA THR A 92 -18.78 -15.08 20.33
C THR A 92 -18.38 -16.54 20.35
N SER A 93 -17.07 -16.81 20.24
CA SER A 93 -16.49 -18.16 20.40
C SER A 93 -16.22 -18.51 21.87
N THR A 94 -17.05 -18.04 22.79
CA THR A 94 -16.95 -18.48 24.19
C THR A 94 -17.58 -19.86 24.25
N SER A 95 -16.76 -20.91 24.25
CA SER A 95 -17.19 -22.24 24.65
C SER A 95 -17.62 -22.17 26.12
N ASP A 96 -18.87 -22.58 26.41
CA ASP A 96 -19.34 -22.83 27.78
C ASP A 96 -18.48 -23.91 28.46
#